data_AF-A0A518IZI9-F1
#
_entry.id   AF-A0A518IZI9-F1
#
_cell.length_a   1.000
_cell.length_b   1.000
_cell.length_c   1.000
_cell.angle_alpha   90.00
_cell.angle_beta   90.00
_cell.angle_gamma   90.00
#
_symmetry.space_group_name_H-M   'P 1'
#
loop_
_entity.id
_entity.type
_entity.pdbx_description
1 polymer ?
#
loop_
_entity_poly.entity_id
_entity_poly.type
_entity_poly.pdbx_seq_one_letter_code
_entity_poly.pdbx_strand_id
1 'polypeptide(L)'
;MSADASGSPNLDTSVQRRQTLEHCIRDAPADVEPYLELAQIHRALDKPIEAQKVLEKAVRISGDHPEVLWQLEEAELARSLQRLKEFKELHNKHPTPDVTSDLERAQNEWAIRRAEVCRKRLQRDPSQTNLYIVMAEAMYEMGQFAEAAEALEPALNDPQECSKAHLVRGMCLQATNQPLEALASFRGAALRRAVQPAANIKLAALRHAADLSSRLGLRATCKRYLRGILQLNPNDHVATQTLARLEAKGASDIHDLETTENVPSNR
;
A
#
# COMPACT_ATOMS: atom_id res chain seq x y z
N MET A 1 51.40 14.59 -14.58
CA MET A 1 51.33 14.28 -13.15
C MET A 1 49.87 14.01 -12.85
N SER A 2 49.55 12.74 -12.56
CA SER A 2 48.22 12.25 -12.16
C SER A 2 47.93 12.74 -10.72
N ALA A 3 46.75 12.72 -10.13
CA ALA A 3 45.37 12.45 -10.53
C ALA A 3 44.48 13.06 -9.42
N ASP A 4 43.27 13.44 -9.81
CA ASP A 4 42.02 13.58 -9.03
C ASP A 4 42.08 13.47 -7.50
N ALA A 5 41.87 14.61 -6.84
CA ALA A 5 41.45 14.70 -5.45
C ALA A 5 39.97 15.12 -5.40
N SER A 6 39.07 14.22 -5.79
CA SER A 6 37.63 14.40 -5.63
C SER A 6 36.95 13.10 -5.19
N GLY A 7 37.08 12.78 -3.90
CA GLY A 7 36.35 11.69 -3.27
C GLY A 7 36.73 11.55 -1.79
N SER A 8 35.73 11.25 -0.94
CA SER A 8 35.90 10.53 0.33
C SER A 8 36.03 11.24 1.70
N PRO A 9 35.64 12.51 1.97
CA PRO A 9 35.68 13.01 3.36
C PRO A 9 34.61 12.39 4.29
N ASN A 10 33.50 11.85 3.74
CA ASN A 10 32.38 11.30 4.53
C ASN A 10 32.42 9.78 4.79
N LEU A 11 33.16 9.01 3.97
CA LEU A 11 33.22 7.55 4.13
C LEU A 11 34.26 7.14 5.18
N ASP A 12 35.42 7.78 5.19
CA ASP A 12 36.48 7.48 6.15
C ASP A 12 36.08 7.85 7.59
N THR A 13 35.38 8.96 7.76
CA THR A 13 34.79 9.37 9.04
C THR A 13 33.71 8.39 9.51
N SER A 14 32.88 7.87 8.62
CA SER A 14 31.89 6.82 8.93
C SER A 14 32.53 5.49 9.31
N VAL A 15 33.63 5.08 8.66
CA VAL A 15 34.37 3.86 9.01
C VAL A 15 34.99 3.97 10.40
N GLN A 16 35.69 5.08 10.67
CA GLN A 16 36.28 5.34 11.98
C GLN A 16 35.21 5.38 13.08
N ARG A 17 34.07 6.06 12.83
CA ARG A 17 32.98 6.11 13.80
C ARG A 17 32.41 4.72 14.12
N ARG A 18 32.16 3.88 13.11
CA ARG A 18 31.70 2.51 13.34
C ARG A 18 32.67 1.70 14.20
N GLN A 19 33.99 1.80 13.94
CA GLN A 19 35.00 1.13 14.76
C GLN A 19 34.99 1.61 16.21
N THR A 20 34.83 2.92 16.44
CA THR A 20 34.71 3.45 17.81
C THR A 20 33.46 2.92 18.51
N LEU A 21 32.32 2.84 17.82
CA LEU A 21 31.08 2.30 18.38
C LEU A 21 31.19 0.81 18.68
N GLU A 22 31.84 0.03 17.81
CA GLU A 22 32.11 -1.39 18.06
C GLU A 22 33.00 -1.61 19.31
N HIS A 23 33.95 -0.71 19.56
CA HIS A 23 34.75 -0.74 20.79
C HIS A 23 33.91 -0.37 22.02
N CYS A 24 33.08 0.68 21.94
CA CYS A 24 32.16 1.05 23.02
C CYS A 24 31.20 -0.11 23.38
N ILE A 25 30.66 -0.80 22.37
CA ILE A 25 29.82 -1.99 22.55
C ILE A 25 30.58 -3.12 23.28
N ARG A 26 31.87 -3.28 22.99
CA ARG A 26 32.70 -4.31 23.64
C ARG A 26 32.96 -3.97 25.10
N ASP A 27 33.21 -2.70 25.40
CA ASP A 27 33.59 -2.24 26.74
C ASP A 27 32.37 -2.12 27.66
N ALA A 28 31.22 -1.71 27.12
CA ALA A 28 29.98 -1.50 27.84
C ALA A 28 28.77 -2.09 27.06
N PRO A 29 28.59 -3.42 27.03
CA PRO A 29 27.54 -4.07 26.23
C PRO A 29 26.12 -3.75 26.69
N ALA A 30 25.95 -3.33 27.95
CA ALA A 30 24.64 -2.94 28.50
C ALA A 30 24.14 -1.57 28.00
N ASP A 31 25.03 -0.74 27.46
CA ASP A 31 24.67 0.55 26.89
C ASP A 31 24.09 0.35 25.49
N VAL A 32 22.84 0.78 25.29
CA VAL A 32 22.12 0.63 24.02
C VAL A 32 22.47 1.72 23.01
N GLU A 33 22.98 2.86 23.46
CA GLU A 33 23.20 4.03 22.61
C GLU A 33 24.19 3.75 21.47
N PRO A 34 25.34 3.06 21.70
CA PRO A 34 26.25 2.71 20.62
C PRO A 34 25.63 1.79 19.56
N TYR A 35 24.69 0.93 19.95
CA TYR A 35 23.98 0.06 19.01
C TYR A 35 23.01 0.85 18.14
N LEU A 36 22.27 1.79 18.73
CA LEU A 36 21.33 2.65 18.02
C LEU A 36 22.06 3.52 16.99
N GLU A 37 23.17 4.15 17.37
CA GLU A 37 23.97 4.95 16.47
C GLU A 37 24.60 4.10 15.35
N LEU A 38 25.14 2.94 15.69
CA LEU A 38 25.73 2.03 14.70
C LEU A 38 24.68 1.55 13.68
N ALA A 39 23.47 1.22 14.14
CA ALA A 39 22.36 0.86 13.28
C ALA A 39 21.92 2.01 12.38
N GLN A 40 21.88 3.25 12.90
CA GLN A 40 21.59 4.45 12.11
C GLN A 40 22.62 4.65 10.98
N ILE A 41 23.92 4.46 11.28
CA ILE A 41 24.96 4.52 10.25
C ILE A 41 24.74 3.44 9.19
N HIS A 42 24.42 2.20 9.59
CA HIS A 42 24.12 1.13 8.63
C HIS A 42 22.90 1.43 7.76
N ARG A 43 21.85 2.04 8.32
CA ARG A 43 20.68 2.50 7.54
C ARG A 43 21.06 3.59 6.54
N ALA A 44 21.88 4.57 6.94
CA ALA A 44 22.35 5.64 6.05
C ALA A 44 23.21 5.12 4.89
N LEU A 45 23.87 3.97 5.08
CA LEU A 45 24.66 3.27 4.05
C LEU A 45 23.84 2.28 3.21
N ASP A 46 22.52 2.24 3.35
CA ASP A 46 21.61 1.28 2.69
C ASP A 46 21.99 -0.21 2.96
N LYS A 47 22.44 -0.48 4.19
CA LYS A 47 22.83 -1.82 4.67
C LYS A 47 21.86 -2.33 5.75
N PRO A 48 20.59 -2.65 5.40
CA PRO A 48 19.58 -3.03 6.40
C PRO A 48 19.89 -4.38 7.08
N ILE A 49 20.61 -5.29 6.43
CA ILE A 49 21.08 -6.54 7.05
C ILE A 49 21.97 -6.25 8.28
N GLU A 50 22.93 -5.35 8.12
CA GLU A 50 23.89 -5.05 9.18
C GLU A 50 23.21 -4.24 10.29
N ALA A 51 22.32 -3.31 9.94
CA ALA A 51 21.49 -2.61 10.92
C ALA A 51 20.65 -3.59 11.76
N GLN A 52 19.97 -4.54 11.11
CA GLN A 52 19.17 -5.56 11.79
C GLN A 52 20.02 -6.40 12.75
N LYS A 53 21.19 -6.91 12.30
CA LYS A 53 22.10 -7.70 13.16
C LYS A 53 22.57 -6.95 14.41
N VAL A 54 22.87 -5.65 14.27
CA VAL A 54 23.28 -4.80 15.39
C VAL A 54 22.13 -4.63 16.39
N LEU A 55 20.93 -4.37 15.89
CA LEU A 55 19.74 -4.16 16.72
C LEU A 55 19.25 -5.46 17.39
N GLU A 56 19.38 -6.62 16.74
CA GLU A 56 19.12 -7.92 17.35
C GLU A 56 20.03 -8.19 18.55
N LYS A 57 21.30 -7.73 18.50
CA LYS A 57 22.20 -7.81 19.66
C LYS A 57 21.74 -6.87 20.77
N ALA A 58 21.33 -5.65 20.43
CA ALA A 58 20.84 -4.67 21.38
C ALA A 58 19.60 -5.19 22.13
N VAL A 59 18.60 -5.72 21.43
CA VAL A 59 17.37 -6.28 22.04
C VAL A 59 17.68 -7.41 23.02
N ARG A 60 18.65 -8.28 22.73
CA ARG A 60 19.04 -9.37 23.65
C ARG A 60 19.56 -8.87 24.99
N ILE A 61 20.11 -7.66 25.04
CA ILE A 61 20.71 -7.08 26.23
C ILE A 61 19.74 -6.14 26.93
N SER A 62 19.05 -5.30 26.15
CA SER A 62 18.12 -4.29 26.66
C SER A 62 16.73 -4.82 26.99
N GLY A 63 16.39 -6.02 26.52
CA GLY A 63 15.02 -6.54 26.58
C GLY A 63 14.07 -5.62 25.80
N ASP A 64 12.96 -5.26 26.43
CA ASP A 64 11.86 -4.50 25.80
C ASP A 64 12.10 -2.96 25.76
N HIS A 65 13.34 -2.52 25.52
CA HIS A 65 13.62 -1.09 25.37
C HIS A 65 12.89 -0.53 24.13
N PRO A 66 11.96 0.45 24.29
CA PRO A 66 11.06 0.85 23.20
C PRO A 66 11.76 1.35 21.93
N GLU A 67 12.79 2.18 22.07
CA GLU A 67 13.54 2.71 20.93
C GLU A 67 14.28 1.61 20.16
N VAL A 68 14.91 0.66 20.85
CA VAL A 68 15.65 -0.44 20.23
C VAL A 68 14.69 -1.36 19.48
N LEU A 69 13.53 -1.67 20.09
CA LEU A 69 12.48 -2.44 19.44
C LEU A 69 11.95 -1.74 18.18
N TRP A 70 11.69 -0.43 18.27
CA TRP A 70 11.24 0.37 17.12
C TRP A 70 12.26 0.35 15.99
N GLN A 71 13.54 0.61 16.29
CA GLN A 71 14.60 0.58 15.28
C GLN A 71 14.78 -0.82 14.68
N LEU A 72 14.65 -1.89 15.48
CA LEU A 72 14.70 -3.27 14.97
C LEU A 72 13.56 -3.54 13.98
N GLU A 73 12.33 -3.17 14.34
CA GLU A 73 11.17 -3.30 13.45
C GLU A 73 11.36 -2.53 12.13
N GLU A 74 11.91 -1.31 12.20
CA GLU A 74 12.25 -0.51 11.02
C GLU A 74 13.34 -1.19 10.15
N ALA A 75 14.36 -1.79 10.78
CA ALA A 75 15.41 -2.51 10.07
C ALA A 75 14.89 -3.80 9.40
N GLU A 76 14.00 -4.54 10.07
CA GLU A 76 13.34 -5.72 9.51
C GLU A 76 12.48 -5.36 8.28
N LEU A 77 11.70 -4.27 8.37
CA LEU A 77 10.93 -3.75 7.24
C LEU A 77 11.86 -3.33 6.09
N ALA A 78 12.91 -2.56 6.38
CA ALA A 78 13.86 -2.12 5.37
C ALA A 78 14.53 -3.30 4.66
N ARG A 79 14.90 -4.35 5.40
CA ARG A 79 15.50 -5.55 4.83
C ARG A 79 14.53 -6.29 3.91
N SER A 80 13.30 -6.51 4.36
CA SER A 80 12.29 -7.20 3.56
C SER A 80 11.93 -6.41 2.29
N LEU A 81 11.83 -5.08 2.40
CA LEU A 81 11.60 -4.20 1.25
C LEU A 81 12.77 -4.20 0.26
N GLN A 82 14.01 -4.21 0.74
CA GLN A 82 15.20 -4.30 -0.11
C GLN A 82 15.17 -5.61 -0.92
N ARG A 83 14.91 -6.74 -0.26
CA ARG A 83 14.77 -8.05 -0.92
C ARG A 83 13.69 -8.02 -2.00
N LEU A 84 12.52 -7.44 -1.70
CA LEU A 84 11.45 -7.28 -2.67
C LEU A 84 11.87 -6.45 -3.90
N LYS A 85 12.62 -5.36 -3.69
CA LYS A 85 13.15 -4.53 -4.79
C LYS A 85 14.15 -5.31 -5.66
N GLU A 86 15.09 -6.03 -5.03
CA GLU A 86 16.08 -6.87 -5.73
C GLU A 86 15.38 -7.89 -6.64
N PHE A 87 14.36 -8.60 -6.14
CA PHE A 87 13.62 -9.57 -6.95
C PHE A 87 12.74 -8.94 -8.02
N LYS A 88 12.17 -7.75 -7.78
CA LYS A 88 11.46 -6.98 -8.82
C LYS A 88 12.40 -6.59 -9.96
N GLU A 89 13.59 -6.10 -9.64
CA GLU A 89 14.59 -5.76 -10.65
C GLU A 89 15.09 -6.99 -11.42
N LEU A 90 15.28 -8.11 -10.72
CA LEU A 90 15.66 -9.37 -11.34
C LEU A 90 14.58 -9.87 -12.30
N HIS A 91 13.31 -9.86 -11.89
CA HIS A 91 12.18 -10.25 -12.72
C HIS A 91 12.05 -9.37 -13.97
N ASN A 92 12.24 -8.06 -13.83
CA ASN A 92 12.21 -7.12 -14.97
C ASN A 92 13.31 -7.42 -16.00
N LYS A 93 14.48 -7.90 -15.56
CA LYS A 93 15.59 -8.30 -16.44
C LYS A 93 15.40 -9.70 -17.01
N HIS A 94 14.85 -10.61 -16.21
CA HIS A 94 14.75 -12.04 -16.51
C HIS A 94 13.41 -12.63 -15.99
N PRO A 95 12.31 -12.50 -16.76
CA PRO A 95 10.99 -12.98 -16.35
C PRO A 95 10.87 -14.51 -16.58
N THR A 96 11.68 -15.29 -15.88
CA THR A 96 11.58 -16.76 -15.87
C THR A 96 10.58 -17.23 -14.81
N PRO A 97 10.01 -18.45 -14.92
CA PRO A 97 9.12 -19.00 -13.89
C PRO A 97 9.75 -19.03 -12.50
N ASP A 98 11.03 -19.39 -12.40
CA ASP A 98 11.76 -19.44 -11.13
C ASP A 98 11.86 -18.05 -10.47
N VAL A 99 12.24 -17.04 -11.24
CA VAL A 99 12.34 -15.65 -10.76
C VAL A 99 10.96 -15.09 -10.40
N THR A 100 9.91 -15.50 -11.11
CA THR A 100 8.52 -15.12 -10.80
C THR A 100 8.09 -15.70 -9.45
N SER A 101 8.35 -16.99 -9.21
CA SER A 101 8.09 -17.64 -7.92
C SER A 101 8.88 -16.99 -6.77
N ASP A 102 10.15 -16.64 -7.02
CA ASP A 102 10.97 -15.94 -6.04
C ASP A 102 10.45 -14.54 -5.72
N LEU A 103 9.95 -13.82 -6.73
CA LEU A 103 9.31 -12.52 -6.56
C LEU A 103 8.02 -12.64 -5.74
N GLU A 104 7.16 -13.61 -6.04
CA GLU A 104 5.93 -13.88 -5.27
C GLU A 104 6.25 -14.22 -3.81
N ARG A 105 7.28 -15.04 -3.57
CA ARG A 105 7.77 -15.32 -2.21
C ARG A 105 8.25 -14.06 -1.50
N ALA A 106 9.03 -13.21 -2.16
CA ALA A 106 9.51 -11.96 -1.58
C ALA A 106 8.35 -10.97 -1.30
N GLN A 107 7.33 -10.94 -2.14
CA GLN A 107 6.10 -10.16 -1.90
C GLN A 107 5.37 -10.64 -0.66
N ASN A 108 5.18 -11.95 -0.53
CA ASN A 108 4.51 -12.54 0.63
C ASN A 108 5.31 -12.31 1.93
N GLU A 109 6.63 -12.49 1.90
CA GLU A 109 7.49 -12.19 3.06
C GLU A 109 7.39 -10.72 3.50
N TRP A 110 7.33 -9.78 2.55
CA TRP A 110 7.11 -8.37 2.83
C TRP A 110 5.76 -8.10 3.48
N ALA A 111 4.69 -8.69 2.94
CA ALA A 111 3.36 -8.54 3.50
C ALA A 111 3.29 -9.12 4.92
N ILE A 112 3.82 -10.32 5.16
CA ILE A 112 3.88 -10.95 6.49
C ILE A 112 4.62 -10.03 7.48
N ARG A 113 5.82 -9.55 7.11
CA ARG A 113 6.63 -8.70 7.99
C ARG A 113 5.92 -7.39 8.32
N ARG A 114 5.31 -6.75 7.32
CA ARG A 114 4.55 -5.50 7.48
C ARG A 114 3.36 -5.68 8.41
N ALA A 115 2.59 -6.76 8.24
CA ALA A 115 1.47 -7.08 9.12
C ALA A 115 1.92 -7.36 10.56
N GLU A 116 3.02 -8.11 10.75
CA GLU A 116 3.57 -8.42 12.07
C GLU A 116 4.02 -7.15 12.83
N VAL A 117 4.75 -6.26 12.16
CA VAL A 117 5.19 -4.99 12.76
C VAL A 117 4.00 -4.11 13.11
N CYS A 118 3.02 -3.97 12.22
CA CYS A 118 1.80 -3.21 12.53
C CYS A 118 1.07 -3.79 13.75
N ARG A 119 0.95 -5.12 13.84
CA ARG A 119 0.34 -5.79 14.98
C ARG A 119 1.08 -5.50 16.29
N LYS A 120 2.41 -5.60 16.30
CA LYS A 120 3.24 -5.29 17.49
C LYS A 120 3.08 -3.84 17.92
N ARG A 121 3.05 -2.89 16.98
CA ARG A 121 2.84 -1.47 17.26
C ARG A 121 1.44 -1.19 17.81
N LEU A 122 0.41 -1.79 17.21
CA LEU A 122 -0.97 -1.69 17.67
C LEU A 122 -1.20 -2.33 19.06
N GLN A 123 -0.44 -3.36 19.43
CA GLN A 123 -0.46 -3.91 20.79
C GLN A 123 0.06 -2.91 21.83
N ARG A 124 1.04 -2.07 21.45
CA ARG A 124 1.60 -1.04 22.33
C ARG A 124 0.73 0.22 22.35
N ASP A 125 0.16 0.59 21.20
CA ASP A 125 -0.71 1.75 21.04
C ASP A 125 -1.83 1.47 20.02
N PRO A 126 -3.02 1.09 20.50
CA PRO A 126 -4.18 0.83 19.65
C PRO A 126 -4.79 2.09 19.00
N SER A 127 -4.36 3.30 19.38
CA SER A 127 -4.94 4.54 18.87
C SER A 127 -4.46 4.91 17.47
N GLN A 128 -3.42 4.23 16.96
CA GLN A 128 -2.84 4.46 15.64
C GLN A 128 -3.69 3.80 14.54
N THR A 129 -4.82 4.43 14.24
CA THR A 129 -5.82 4.01 13.24
C THR A 129 -5.22 3.77 11.85
N ASN A 130 -4.23 4.56 11.45
CA ASN A 130 -3.48 4.40 10.20
C ASN A 130 -2.79 3.02 10.08
N LEU A 131 -2.33 2.44 11.19
CA LEU A 131 -1.68 1.13 11.18
C LEU A 131 -2.65 -0.03 10.90
N TYR A 132 -3.93 0.10 11.25
CA TYR A 132 -4.95 -0.88 10.86
C TYR A 132 -5.09 -0.94 9.34
N ILE A 133 -4.98 0.20 8.64
CA ILE A 133 -5.01 0.23 7.19
C ILE A 133 -3.78 -0.45 6.59
N VAL A 134 -2.58 -0.12 7.09
CA VAL A 134 -1.33 -0.72 6.58
C VAL A 134 -1.31 -2.23 6.83
N MET A 135 -1.83 -2.67 7.98
CA MET A 135 -1.99 -4.09 8.30
C MET A 135 -3.00 -4.76 7.35
N ALA A 136 -4.16 -4.15 7.10
CA ALA A 136 -5.15 -4.67 6.18
C ALA A 136 -4.66 -4.72 4.72
N GLU A 137 -3.88 -3.73 4.26
CA GLU A 137 -3.22 -3.75 2.95
C GLU A 137 -2.25 -4.94 2.84
N ALA A 138 -1.49 -5.22 3.90
CA ALA A 138 -0.64 -6.41 3.95
C ALA A 138 -1.46 -7.71 3.94
N MET A 139 -2.55 -7.78 4.69
CA MET A 139 -3.44 -8.94 4.70
C MET A 139 -4.10 -9.18 3.33
N TYR A 140 -4.48 -8.12 2.64
CA TYR A 140 -4.96 -8.19 1.26
C TYR A 140 -3.91 -8.77 0.31
N GLU A 141 -2.65 -8.32 0.41
CA GLU A 141 -1.53 -8.87 -0.38
C GLU A 141 -1.27 -10.36 -0.09
N MET A 142 -1.55 -10.82 1.14
CA MET A 142 -1.48 -12.25 1.53
C MET A 142 -2.73 -13.06 1.12
N GLY A 143 -3.75 -12.43 0.52
CA GLY A 143 -5.01 -13.08 0.17
C GLY A 143 -6.00 -13.27 1.32
N GLN A 144 -5.72 -12.71 2.50
CA GLN A 144 -6.57 -12.78 3.70
C GLN A 144 -7.65 -11.69 3.66
N PHE A 145 -8.54 -11.76 2.65
CA PHE A 145 -9.44 -10.66 2.33
C PHE A 145 -10.53 -10.42 3.38
N ALA A 146 -11.08 -11.49 3.98
CA ALA A 146 -12.16 -11.36 4.96
C ALA A 146 -11.62 -10.72 6.24
N GLU A 147 -10.51 -11.23 6.75
CA GLU A 147 -9.83 -10.74 7.95
C GLU A 147 -9.30 -9.32 7.73
N ALA A 148 -8.82 -8.98 6.53
CA ALA A 148 -8.42 -7.62 6.18
C ALA A 148 -9.60 -6.64 6.27
N ALA A 149 -10.78 -7.04 5.77
CA ALA A 149 -11.98 -6.21 5.80
C ALA A 149 -12.47 -5.93 7.23
N GLU A 150 -12.36 -6.92 8.13
CA GLU A 150 -12.71 -6.80 9.54
C GLU A 150 -11.69 -5.94 10.32
N ALA A 151 -10.40 -6.12 10.06
CA ALA A 151 -9.33 -5.37 10.71
C ALA A 151 -9.40 -3.84 10.47
N LEU A 152 -10.17 -3.40 9.47
CA LEU A 152 -10.33 -1.98 9.13
C LEU A 152 -11.33 -1.23 10.01
N GLU A 153 -12.10 -1.92 10.86
CA GLU A 153 -13.17 -1.31 11.66
C GLU A 153 -12.70 -0.08 12.48
N PRO A 154 -11.53 -0.10 13.16
CA PRO A 154 -11.05 1.09 13.88
C PRO A 154 -10.77 2.28 12.95
N ALA A 155 -10.20 2.03 11.77
CA ALA A 155 -9.89 3.07 10.80
C ALA A 155 -11.12 3.63 10.08
N LEU A 156 -12.22 2.86 9.98
CA LEU A 156 -13.50 3.35 9.46
C LEU A 156 -14.15 4.39 10.37
N ASN A 157 -13.88 4.30 11.68
CA ASN A 157 -14.40 5.23 12.68
C ASN A 157 -13.56 6.51 12.81
N ASP A 158 -12.37 6.55 12.21
CA ASP A 158 -11.51 7.74 12.18
C ASP A 158 -11.84 8.64 10.97
N PRO A 159 -12.27 9.90 11.18
CA PRO A 159 -12.58 10.81 10.08
C PRO A 159 -11.43 11.07 9.09
N GLN A 160 -10.18 11.01 9.53
CA GLN A 160 -9.01 11.25 8.66
C GLN A 160 -8.69 10.02 7.81
N GLU A 161 -8.81 8.83 8.38
CA GLU A 161 -8.38 7.57 7.75
C GLU A 161 -9.50 6.81 7.04
N CYS A 162 -10.76 7.06 7.40
CA CYS A 162 -11.94 6.33 6.90
C CYS A 162 -12.04 6.24 5.37
N SER A 163 -11.63 7.28 4.63
CA SER A 163 -11.63 7.24 3.16
C SER A 163 -10.66 6.20 2.61
N LYS A 164 -9.47 6.10 3.20
CA LYS A 164 -8.47 5.10 2.82
C LYS A 164 -8.92 3.70 3.29
N ALA A 165 -9.47 3.59 4.50
CA ALA A 165 -10.03 2.34 5.01
C ALA A 165 -11.18 1.81 4.12
N HIS A 166 -12.11 2.67 3.70
CA HIS A 166 -13.19 2.29 2.78
C HIS A 166 -12.66 1.80 1.42
N LEU A 167 -11.57 2.37 0.91
CA LEU A 167 -10.95 1.92 -0.35
C LEU A 167 -10.42 0.49 -0.19
N VAL A 168 -9.64 0.22 0.87
CA VAL A 168 -9.09 -1.11 1.14
C VAL A 168 -10.19 -2.13 1.40
N ARG A 169 -11.21 -1.77 2.19
CA ARG A 169 -12.38 -2.62 2.43
C ARG A 169 -13.13 -2.95 1.14
N GLY A 170 -13.31 -1.98 0.24
CA GLY A 170 -13.93 -2.20 -1.06
C GLY A 170 -13.15 -3.20 -1.92
N MET A 171 -11.81 -3.11 -1.94
CA MET A 171 -10.96 -4.07 -2.64
C MET A 171 -11.09 -5.49 -2.05
N CYS A 172 -11.09 -5.62 -0.72
CA CYS A 172 -11.28 -6.89 -0.03
C CYS A 172 -12.65 -7.52 -0.37
N LEU A 173 -13.73 -6.73 -0.27
CA LEU A 173 -15.09 -7.18 -0.58
C LEU A 173 -15.23 -7.63 -2.03
N GLN A 174 -14.63 -6.87 -2.96
CA GLN A 174 -14.59 -7.25 -4.38
C GLN A 174 -13.86 -8.58 -4.59
N ALA A 175 -12.74 -8.81 -3.90
CA ALA A 175 -11.99 -10.08 -3.96
C ALA A 175 -12.79 -11.27 -3.38
N THR A 176 -13.64 -11.02 -2.37
CA THR A 176 -14.55 -12.03 -1.80
C THR A 176 -15.89 -12.18 -2.55
N ASN A 177 -16.01 -11.61 -3.75
CA ASN A 177 -17.22 -11.66 -4.59
C ASN A 177 -18.48 -11.07 -3.92
N GLN A 178 -18.32 -9.95 -3.19
CA GLN A 178 -19.40 -9.16 -2.58
C GLN A 178 -19.50 -7.78 -3.28
N PRO A 179 -20.01 -7.75 -4.53
CA PRO A 179 -19.84 -6.58 -5.39
C PRO A 179 -20.71 -5.37 -5.00
N LEU A 180 -21.85 -5.58 -4.33
CA LEU A 180 -22.72 -4.47 -3.91
C LEU A 180 -22.14 -3.75 -2.69
N GLU A 181 -21.61 -4.49 -1.73
CA GLU A 181 -20.92 -4.00 -0.54
C GLU A 181 -19.60 -3.31 -0.92
N ALA A 182 -18.88 -3.87 -1.92
CA ALA A 182 -17.70 -3.25 -2.49
C ALA A 182 -18.03 -1.89 -3.13
N LEU A 183 -19.09 -1.80 -3.94
CA LEU A 183 -19.56 -0.53 -4.50
C LEU A 183 -19.90 0.50 -3.41
N ALA A 184 -20.58 0.08 -2.34
CA ALA A 184 -20.88 0.96 -1.21
C ALA A 184 -19.60 1.48 -0.54
N SER A 185 -18.60 0.61 -0.36
CA SER A 185 -17.30 0.97 0.21
C SER A 185 -16.53 1.93 -0.69
N PHE A 186 -16.43 1.68 -2.00
CA PHE A 186 -15.81 2.63 -2.94
C PHE A 186 -16.51 3.98 -2.98
N ARG A 187 -17.85 4.00 -2.86
CA ARG A 187 -18.62 5.25 -2.72
C ARG A 187 -18.23 5.99 -1.43
N GLY A 188 -18.10 5.26 -0.33
CA GLY A 188 -17.62 5.77 0.96
C GLY A 188 -16.20 6.33 0.90
N ALA A 189 -15.33 5.75 0.07
CA ALA A 189 -13.98 6.28 -0.13
C ALA A 189 -13.96 7.58 -0.96
N ALA A 190 -14.78 7.67 -2.02
CA ALA A 190 -14.71 8.75 -3.01
C ALA A 190 -15.59 9.98 -2.74
N LEU A 191 -16.77 9.80 -2.12
CA LEU A 191 -17.84 10.81 -2.11
C LEU A 191 -18.15 11.37 -0.72
N ARG A 192 -17.22 11.25 0.23
CA ARG A 192 -17.38 11.84 1.56
C ARG A 192 -17.38 13.36 1.52
N ARG A 193 -18.27 13.94 2.31
CA ARG A 193 -18.44 15.40 2.44
C ARG A 193 -17.71 15.97 3.65
N ALA A 194 -17.75 15.27 4.79
CA ALA A 194 -17.22 15.75 6.06
C ALA A 194 -15.70 16.00 6.01
N VAL A 195 -14.93 15.00 5.59
CA VAL A 195 -13.50 15.10 5.28
C VAL A 195 -13.34 14.75 3.82
N GLN A 196 -12.79 15.69 3.03
CA GLN A 196 -12.58 15.45 1.60
C GLN A 196 -11.45 14.42 1.43
N PRO A 197 -11.68 13.31 0.71
CA PRO A 197 -10.63 12.34 0.45
C PRO A 197 -9.51 12.97 -0.37
N ALA A 198 -8.28 12.54 -0.12
CA ALA A 198 -7.15 12.88 -0.97
C ALA A 198 -7.45 12.50 -2.44
N ALA A 199 -6.99 13.33 -3.38
CA ALA A 199 -7.37 13.21 -4.80
C ALA A 199 -7.01 11.84 -5.40
N ASN A 200 -5.88 11.25 -4.98
CA ASN A 200 -5.45 9.91 -5.35
C ASN A 200 -6.40 8.81 -4.84
N ILE A 201 -6.83 8.87 -3.58
CA ILE A 201 -7.79 7.93 -2.99
C ILE A 201 -9.14 8.04 -3.69
N LYS A 202 -9.60 9.26 -3.94
CA LYS A 202 -10.83 9.54 -4.66
C LYS A 202 -10.80 8.97 -6.08
N LEU A 203 -9.72 9.20 -6.81
CA LEU A 203 -9.54 8.70 -8.16
C LEU A 203 -9.50 7.16 -8.18
N ALA A 204 -8.75 6.53 -7.29
CA ALA A 204 -8.67 5.07 -7.17
C ALA A 204 -10.06 4.46 -6.88
N ALA A 205 -10.77 4.99 -5.89
CA ALA A 205 -12.10 4.52 -5.53
C ALA A 205 -13.12 4.69 -6.67
N LEU A 206 -13.09 5.82 -7.40
CA LEU A 206 -13.96 6.02 -8.56
C LEU A 206 -13.66 5.04 -9.70
N ARG A 207 -12.40 4.70 -9.93
CA ARG A 207 -12.00 3.70 -10.94
C ARG A 207 -12.54 2.32 -10.60
N HIS A 208 -12.36 1.86 -9.37
CA HIS A 208 -12.93 0.59 -8.91
C HIS A 208 -14.46 0.60 -9.00
N ALA A 209 -15.11 1.68 -8.57
CA ALA A 209 -16.56 1.79 -8.65
C ALA A 209 -17.09 1.81 -10.10
N ALA A 210 -16.37 2.46 -11.03
CA ALA A 210 -16.72 2.50 -12.44
C ALA A 210 -16.58 1.13 -13.11
N ASP A 211 -15.47 0.42 -12.86
CA ASP A 211 -15.25 -0.95 -13.35
C ASP A 211 -16.33 -1.90 -12.83
N LEU A 212 -16.57 -1.90 -11.52
CA LEU A 212 -17.54 -2.81 -10.90
C LEU A 212 -18.98 -2.52 -11.35
N SER A 213 -19.38 -1.24 -11.43
CA SER A 213 -20.70 -0.87 -11.97
C SER A 213 -20.86 -1.22 -13.45
N SER A 214 -19.78 -1.15 -14.25
CA SER A 214 -19.80 -1.61 -15.64
C SER A 214 -20.04 -3.12 -15.72
N ARG A 215 -19.35 -3.93 -14.91
CA ARG A 215 -19.52 -5.40 -14.87
C ARG A 215 -20.91 -5.81 -14.41
N LEU A 216 -21.51 -5.08 -13.48
CA LEU A 216 -22.87 -5.30 -12.99
C LEU A 216 -23.97 -4.76 -13.93
N GLY A 217 -23.62 -4.13 -15.06
CA GLY A 217 -24.59 -3.53 -15.98
C GLY A 217 -25.28 -2.26 -15.46
N LEU A 218 -24.78 -1.66 -14.38
CA LEU A 218 -25.35 -0.45 -13.76
C LEU A 218 -24.93 0.81 -14.52
N ARG A 219 -25.44 0.96 -15.74
CA ARG A 219 -25.00 1.98 -16.71
C ARG A 219 -25.06 3.42 -16.17
N ALA A 220 -26.18 3.83 -15.58
CA ALA A 220 -26.35 5.19 -15.07
C ALA A 220 -25.33 5.51 -13.96
N THR A 221 -25.11 4.56 -13.05
CA THR A 221 -24.13 4.67 -11.97
C THR A 221 -22.71 4.72 -12.52
N CYS A 222 -22.38 3.88 -13.50
CA CYS A 222 -21.08 3.87 -14.17
C CYS A 222 -20.78 5.23 -14.83
N LYS A 223 -21.72 5.79 -15.61
CA LYS A 223 -21.59 7.12 -16.21
C LYS A 223 -21.28 8.20 -15.18
N ARG A 224 -21.95 8.16 -14.02
CA ARG A 224 -21.71 9.11 -12.92
C ARG A 224 -20.28 9.02 -12.39
N TYR A 225 -19.75 7.82 -12.17
CA TYR A 225 -18.38 7.64 -11.69
C TYR A 225 -17.35 8.06 -12.74
N LEU A 226 -17.56 7.73 -14.02
CA LEU A 226 -16.69 8.14 -15.12
C LEU A 226 -16.61 9.68 -15.24
N ARG A 227 -17.73 10.39 -15.12
CA ARG A 227 -17.74 11.86 -15.08
C ARG A 227 -16.96 12.39 -13.88
N GLY A 228 -17.07 11.74 -12.72
CA GLY A 228 -16.26 12.06 -11.54
C GLY A 228 -14.75 11.89 -11.76
N ILE A 229 -14.34 10.85 -12.51
CA ILE A 229 -12.94 10.63 -12.91
C ILE A 229 -12.48 11.78 -13.80
N LEU A 230 -13.27 12.15 -14.82
CA LEU A 230 -12.95 13.23 -15.76
C LEU A 230 -12.90 14.61 -15.10
N GLN A 231 -13.65 14.85 -14.02
CA GLN A 231 -13.51 16.06 -13.22
C GLN A 231 -12.15 16.16 -12.50
N LEU A 232 -11.59 15.02 -12.08
CA LEU A 232 -10.28 14.98 -11.42
C LEU A 232 -9.13 14.93 -12.42
N ASN A 233 -9.33 14.23 -13.54
CA ASN A 233 -8.37 14.09 -14.62
C ASN A 233 -9.09 14.16 -15.97
N PRO A 234 -9.20 15.37 -16.57
CA PRO A 234 -9.88 15.57 -17.85
C PRO A 234 -9.27 14.78 -19.01
N ASN A 235 -7.98 14.41 -18.91
CA ASN A 235 -7.24 13.69 -19.95
C ASN A 235 -7.29 12.17 -19.78
N ASP A 236 -8.16 11.63 -18.92
CA ASP A 236 -8.32 10.18 -18.76
C ASP A 236 -9.01 9.57 -20.00
N HIS A 237 -8.18 9.06 -20.93
CA HIS A 237 -8.65 8.46 -22.18
C HIS A 237 -9.55 7.24 -21.96
N VAL A 238 -9.25 6.42 -20.94
CA VAL A 238 -10.03 5.22 -20.63
C VAL A 238 -11.43 5.62 -20.18
N ALA A 239 -11.53 6.59 -19.27
CA ALA A 239 -12.81 7.09 -18.81
C ALA A 239 -13.62 7.74 -19.95
N THR A 240 -12.96 8.53 -20.80
CA THR A 240 -13.59 9.20 -21.95
C THR A 240 -14.18 8.19 -22.95
N GLN A 241 -13.38 7.20 -23.37
CA GLN A 241 -13.83 6.18 -24.33
C GLN A 241 -14.95 5.31 -23.75
N THR A 242 -14.86 4.95 -22.46
CA THR A 242 -15.87 4.12 -21.81
C THR A 242 -17.20 4.87 -21.68
N LEU A 243 -17.15 6.17 -21.34
CA LEU A 243 -18.34 7.02 -21.26
C LEU A 243 -19.03 7.15 -22.62
N ALA A 244 -18.27 7.43 -23.68
CA ALA A 244 -18.79 7.54 -25.04
C ALA A 244 -19.48 6.25 -25.52
N ARG A 245 -18.88 5.07 -25.25
CA ARG A 245 -19.49 3.77 -25.57
C ARG A 245 -20.83 3.54 -24.85
N LEU A 246 -20.91 3.94 -23.58
CA LEU A 246 -22.14 3.81 -22.79
C LEU A 246 -23.23 4.82 -23.21
N GLU A 247 -22.85 5.97 -23.79
CA GLU A 247 -23.77 6.96 -24.34
C GLU A 247 -24.32 6.52 -25.69
N ALA A 248 -23.48 5.99 -26.59
CA ALA A 248 -23.90 5.43 -27.87
C ALA A 248 -24.90 4.27 -27.72
N LYS A 249 -24.64 3.32 -26.81
CA LYS A 249 -25.59 2.21 -26.52
C LYS A 249 -26.91 2.69 -25.91
N GLY A 250 -26.91 3.81 -25.19
CA GLY A 250 -28.14 4.39 -24.66
C GLY A 250 -29.03 4.99 -25.75
N ALA A 251 -28.41 5.61 -26.76
CA ALA A 251 -29.13 6.19 -27.89
C ALA A 251 -29.74 5.13 -28.82
N SER A 252 -29.07 3.99 -29.02
CA SER A 252 -29.63 2.86 -29.79
C SER A 252 -30.84 2.23 -29.08
N ASP A 253 -30.74 1.99 -27.77
CA ASP A 253 -31.82 1.35 -27.01
C ASP A 253 -33.10 2.22 -26.95
N ILE A 254 -32.95 3.55 -26.96
CA ILE A 254 -34.10 4.49 -27.03
C ILE A 254 -34.74 4.44 -28.42
N HIS A 255 -33.94 4.37 -29.48
CA HIS A 255 -34.44 4.31 -30.85
C HIS A 255 -35.20 2.99 -31.15
N ASP A 256 -34.75 1.87 -30.57
CA ASP A 256 -35.42 0.58 -30.70
C ASP A 256 -36.76 0.54 -29.91
N LEU A 257 -36.85 1.23 -28.78
CA LEU A 257 -38.11 1.34 -28.03
C LEU A 257 -39.16 2.20 -28.75
N GLU A 258 -38.75 3.34 -29.32
CA GLU A 258 -39.65 4.24 -30.08
C GLU A 258 -40.17 3.60 -31.38
N THR A 259 -39.42 2.66 -31.98
CA THR A 259 -39.87 1.95 -33.19
C THR A 259 -40.83 0.80 -32.90
N THR A 260 -40.82 0.24 -31.68
CA THR A 260 -41.74 -0.86 -31.29
C THR A 260 -43.11 -0.40 -30.77
N GLU A 261 -43.27 0.87 -30.37
CA GLU A 261 -44.56 1.42 -29.93
C GLU A 261 -45.48 1.85 -31.09
N ASN A 262 -45.04 1.74 -32.35
CA ASN A 262 -45.80 2.18 -33.51
C ASN A 262 -46.49 1.02 -34.25
N VAL A 263 -47.14 0.11 -33.51
CA VAL A 263 -48.07 -0.87 -34.09
C VAL A 263 -49.45 -0.23 -34.20
N PRO A 264 -49.98 0.04 -35.41
CA PRO A 264 -51.31 0.62 -35.57
C PRO A 264 -52.35 -0.38 -35.09
N SER A 265 -53.12 0.01 -34.07
CA SER A 265 -54.33 -0.68 -33.64
C SER A 265 -55.39 -0.53 -34.74
N ASN A 266 -55.42 -1.46 -35.68
CA ASN A 266 -56.48 -1.52 -36.69
C ASN A 266 -57.66 -2.33 -36.15
N ARG A 267 -58.80 -1.62 -36.11
CA ARG A 267 -60.17 -2.12 -35.99
C ARG A 267 -60.57 -2.96 -37.20
#